data_AF-A0A642UVV6-F1
#
_entry.id   AF-A0A642UVV6-F1
#
_cell.length_a   1.000
_cell.length_b   1.000
_cell.length_c   1.000
_cell.angle_alpha   90.00
_cell.angle_beta   90.00
_cell.angle_gamma   90.00
#
_symmetry.space_group_name_H-M   'P 1'
#
loop_
_entity.id
_entity.type
_entity.pdbx_description
1 polymer ?
#
loop_
_entity_poly.entity_id
_entity_poly.type
_entity_poly.pdbx_seq_one_letter_code
_entity_poly.pdbx_strand_id
1 'polypeptide(L)'
;MLWPWSRDSKPKPVRDEKPVDESVDPSLQEFYDSAKPLTPVSLAPKEVKEEYERSIETSKQKQEDIPTFKEKGLQQIDSHDEPQIDPTTGKTMLPLGQAARNNCVEYEALMANCSLKGTYWEKLNLCHVYRKQLMKCVELQTDALTDLGYNRALTRKEQIDVQNQVDDIYSSTVPDGPITDEIADKFKASVEQERIKNSKMIYRV
;
A
#
# COMPACT_ATOMS: atom_id res chain seq x y z
N MET A 1 45.86 3.98 -17.12
CA MET A 1 44.75 4.93 -16.94
C MET A 1 44.62 5.18 -15.45
N LEU A 2 45.06 6.36 -14.99
CA LEU A 2 45.07 6.78 -13.59
C LEU A 2 44.16 8.00 -13.46
N TRP A 3 43.22 7.93 -12.52
CA TRP A 3 42.41 9.06 -12.08
C TRP A 3 43.22 9.94 -11.13
N PRO A 4 43.36 11.26 -11.37
CA PRO A 4 43.93 12.17 -10.38
C PRO A 4 42.84 13.08 -9.82
N TRP A 5 42.62 12.98 -8.51
CA TRP A 5 42.04 14.06 -7.74
C TRP A 5 43.12 15.14 -7.58
N SER A 6 42.88 16.35 -8.06
CA SER A 6 43.60 17.53 -7.60
C SER A 6 42.69 18.35 -6.71
N ARG A 7 42.94 18.26 -5.40
CA ARG A 7 42.65 19.31 -4.43
C ARG A 7 43.53 20.51 -4.77
N ASP A 8 42.91 21.65 -5.05
CA ASP A 8 43.29 22.98 -4.54
C ASP A 8 42.49 24.05 -5.28
N SER A 9 41.42 24.55 -4.67
CA SER A 9 40.98 25.92 -4.94
C SER A 9 40.32 26.51 -3.70
N LYS A 10 40.84 27.68 -3.33
CA LYS A 10 40.55 28.47 -2.13
C LYS A 10 39.06 28.87 -2.06
N PRO A 11 38.50 29.06 -0.86
CA PRO A 11 37.12 29.55 -0.71
C PRO A 11 37.02 30.97 -1.27
N LYS A 12 36.14 31.17 -2.26
CA LYS A 12 35.74 32.50 -2.72
C LYS A 12 34.79 33.13 -1.69
N PRO A 13 34.89 34.44 -1.44
CA PRO A 13 34.05 35.12 -0.46
C PRO A 13 32.57 35.10 -0.87
N VAL A 14 31.73 34.91 0.14
CA VAL A 14 30.27 35.04 0.13
C VAL A 14 29.92 36.39 -0.50
N ARG A 15 29.22 36.34 -1.64
CA ARG A 15 28.60 37.54 -2.23
C ARG A 15 27.39 37.88 -1.38
N ASP A 16 27.32 39.13 -0.94
CA ASP A 16 26.17 39.73 -0.28
C ASP A 16 24.89 39.48 -1.10
N GLU A 17 23.97 38.70 -0.53
CA GLU A 17 22.61 38.59 -1.03
C GLU A 17 21.90 39.91 -0.75
N LYS A 18 21.67 40.69 -1.82
CA LYS A 18 20.73 41.81 -1.77
C LYS A 18 19.32 41.24 -1.50
N PRO A 19 18.49 41.93 -0.70
CA PRO A 19 17.09 41.53 -0.55
C PRO A 19 16.41 41.65 -1.93
N VAL A 20 15.93 40.53 -2.44
CA VAL A 20 15.11 40.46 -3.65
C VAL A 20 13.73 41.01 -3.28
N ASP A 21 13.60 42.33 -3.27
CA ASP A 21 12.32 43.01 -3.37
C ASP A 21 12.09 43.29 -4.86
N GLU A 22 11.91 42.21 -5.62
CA GLU A 22 11.48 42.29 -7.03
C GLU A 22 9.96 42.28 -7.05
N SER A 23 9.43 43.47 -7.36
CA SER A 23 8.09 43.76 -7.85
C SER A 23 7.37 42.54 -8.41
N VAL A 24 6.47 41.97 -7.61
CA VAL A 24 5.51 40.96 -8.07
C VAL A 24 4.62 41.62 -9.12
N ASP A 25 4.63 41.06 -10.33
CA ASP A 25 3.76 41.49 -11.43
C ASP A 25 2.29 41.38 -10.98
N PRO A 26 1.48 42.46 -11.00
CA PRO A 26 0.11 42.43 -10.53
C PRO A 26 -0.78 41.46 -11.30
N SER A 27 -0.39 41.05 -12.52
CA SER A 27 -1.09 40.02 -13.29
C SER A 27 -0.89 38.59 -12.78
N LEU A 28 0.14 38.36 -11.96
CA LEU A 28 0.47 37.06 -11.37
C LEU A 28 0.03 36.94 -9.92
N GLN A 29 -0.59 37.99 -9.36
CA GLN A 29 -1.00 38.02 -7.97
C GLN A 29 -2.03 36.93 -7.65
N GLU A 30 -3.00 36.70 -8.53
CA GLU A 30 -3.99 35.61 -8.40
C GLU A 30 -3.32 34.23 -8.40
N PHE A 31 -2.28 34.04 -9.21
CA PHE A 31 -1.51 32.80 -9.24
C PHE A 31 -0.80 32.56 -7.90
N TYR A 32 -0.12 33.59 -7.37
CA TYR A 32 0.56 33.48 -6.08
C TYR A 32 -0.40 33.33 -4.90
N ASP A 33 -1.57 33.98 -4.94
CA ASP A 33 -2.61 33.82 -3.93
C ASP A 33 -3.19 32.39 -3.95
N SER A 34 -3.31 31.77 -5.12
CA SER A 34 -3.71 30.36 -5.25
C SER A 34 -2.63 29.36 -4.84
N ALA A 35 -1.36 29.76 -4.91
CA ALA A 35 -0.20 28.91 -4.62
C ALA A 35 0.36 29.10 -3.19
N LYS A 36 -0.25 29.96 -2.37
CA LYS A 36 0.12 30.10 -0.96
C LYS A 36 0.00 28.74 -0.28
N PRO A 37 1.06 28.23 0.38
CA PRO A 37 0.97 26.98 1.12
C PRO A 37 -0.12 27.15 2.18
N LEU A 38 -1.04 26.18 2.25
CA LEU A 38 -2.07 26.13 3.29
C LEU A 38 -1.37 26.32 4.64
N THR A 39 -1.64 27.45 5.31
CA THR A 39 -1.16 27.64 6.67
C THR A 39 -1.71 26.50 7.50
N PRO A 40 -0.89 25.80 8.30
CA PRO A 40 -1.39 24.75 9.15
C PRO A 40 -2.49 25.36 10.04
N VAL A 41 -3.66 24.72 10.06
CA VAL A 41 -4.88 25.23 10.71
C VAL A 41 -4.65 25.62 12.17
N SER A 42 -3.62 25.07 12.81
CA SER A 42 -3.16 25.43 14.16
C SER A 42 -2.80 26.91 14.33
N LEU A 43 -2.31 27.58 13.29
CA LEU A 43 -1.87 28.98 13.32
C LEU A 43 -2.86 29.97 12.68
N ALA A 44 -4.00 29.50 12.16
CA ALA A 44 -5.00 30.35 11.55
C ALA A 44 -5.78 31.20 12.59
N PRO A 45 -6.27 32.40 12.20
CA PRO A 45 -7.20 33.19 13.00
C PRO A 45 -8.43 32.38 13.44
N LYS A 46 -9.04 32.75 14.57
CA LYS A 46 -10.15 31.97 15.15
C LYS A 46 -11.33 31.83 14.20
N GLU A 47 -11.61 32.84 13.38
CA GLU A 47 -12.71 32.80 12.42
C GLU A 47 -12.52 31.69 11.37
N VAL A 48 -11.28 31.48 10.91
CA VAL A 48 -10.94 30.46 9.90
C VAL A 48 -10.97 29.05 10.50
N LYS A 49 -10.64 28.91 11.79
CA LYS A 49 -10.75 27.64 12.51
C LYS A 49 -12.21 27.20 12.65
N GLU A 50 -13.09 28.12 13.04
CA GLU A 50 -14.52 27.83 13.16
C GLU A 50 -15.18 27.56 11.80
N GLU A 51 -14.76 28.25 10.75
CA GLU A 51 -15.25 28.00 9.39
C GLU A 51 -14.75 26.64 8.85
N TYR A 52 -13.50 26.29 9.14
CA TYR A 52 -12.96 24.97 8.82
C TYR A 52 -13.65 23.85 9.61
N GLU A 53 -13.92 24.03 10.90
CA GLU A 53 -14.68 23.09 11.73
C GLU A 53 -16.11 22.90 11.22
N ARG A 54 -16.81 23.99 10.86
CA ARG A 54 -18.12 23.91 10.18
C ARG A 54 -18.05 23.20 8.83
N SER A 55 -16.97 23.42 8.07
CA SER A 55 -16.75 22.72 6.79
C SER A 55 -16.53 21.22 7.00
N ILE A 56 -15.87 20.83 8.09
CA ILE A 56 -15.69 19.42 8.48
C ILE A 56 -17.02 18.82 8.94
N GLU A 57 -17.81 19.52 9.76
CA GLU A 57 -19.12 19.02 10.22
C GLU A 57 -20.11 18.85 9.06
N THR A 58 -20.16 19.81 8.14
CA THR A 58 -20.98 19.71 6.93
C THR A 58 -20.47 18.64 5.95
N SER A 59 -19.14 18.43 5.90
CA SER A 59 -18.56 17.32 5.12
C SER A 59 -18.86 15.96 5.74
N LYS A 60 -18.85 15.84 7.08
CA LYS A 60 -19.25 14.63 7.81
C LYS A 60 -20.73 14.31 7.58
N GLN A 61 -21.61 15.31 7.63
CA GLN A 61 -23.03 15.12 7.28
C GLN A 61 -23.24 14.69 5.83
N LYS A 62 -22.50 15.25 4.86
CA LYS A 62 -22.57 14.80 3.46
C LYS A 62 -21.96 13.41 3.24
N GLN A 63 -21.09 12.95 4.14
CA GLN A 63 -20.50 11.62 4.08
C GLN A 63 -21.45 10.52 4.58
N GLU A 64 -22.51 10.87 5.32
CA GLU A 64 -23.57 9.94 5.73
C GLU A 64 -24.56 9.63 4.58
N ASP A 65 -24.66 10.50 3.58
CA ASP A 65 -25.54 10.34 2.40
C ASP A 65 -24.83 9.84 1.13
N ILE A 66 -23.49 9.69 1.16
CA ILE A 66 -22.82 8.87 0.15
C ILE A 66 -23.21 7.44 0.50
N PRO A 67 -23.90 6.68 -0.37
CA PRO A 67 -24.05 5.26 -0.14
C PRO A 67 -22.63 4.74 -0.03
N THR A 68 -22.22 4.39 1.20
CA THR A 68 -21.10 3.50 1.42
C THR A 68 -21.47 2.33 0.55
N PHE A 69 -20.84 2.21 -0.62
CA PHE A 69 -20.89 1.01 -1.41
C PHE A 69 -20.20 0.01 -0.50
N LYS A 70 -20.98 -0.58 0.41
CA LYS A 70 -20.53 -1.62 1.29
C LYS A 70 -20.00 -2.63 0.30
N GLU A 71 -18.68 -2.80 0.30
CA GLU A 71 -17.99 -3.93 -0.27
C GLU A 71 -18.47 -5.20 0.44
N LYS A 72 -19.76 -5.52 0.31
CA LYS A 72 -20.41 -6.72 0.83
C LYS A 72 -19.87 -7.99 0.18
N GLY A 73 -18.90 -7.87 -0.74
CA GLY A 73 -18.22 -9.00 -1.35
C GLY A 73 -16.72 -9.02 -1.13
N LEU A 74 -16.14 -8.17 -0.27
CA LEU A 74 -14.72 -8.29 0.15
C LEU A 74 -14.54 -8.51 1.67
N GLN A 75 -15.62 -8.41 2.45
CA GLN A 75 -15.62 -8.59 3.90
C GLN A 75 -15.81 -10.06 4.36
N GLN A 76 -15.79 -11.04 3.45
CA GLN A 76 -16.00 -12.44 3.80
C GLN A 76 -14.74 -13.21 4.19
N ILE A 77 -13.58 -12.55 4.23
CA ILE A 77 -12.34 -13.16 4.70
C ILE A 77 -12.14 -12.71 6.16
N ASP A 78 -12.80 -13.48 7.02
CA ASP A 78 -12.64 -13.64 8.46
C ASP A 78 -12.69 -12.44 9.41
N SER A 79 -13.81 -12.37 10.13
CA SER A 79 -14.02 -11.64 11.39
C SER A 79 -13.27 -12.25 12.60
N HIS A 80 -12.18 -13.00 12.38
CA HIS A 80 -11.39 -13.66 13.44
C HIS A 80 -9.95 -13.14 13.57
N ASP A 81 -9.59 -12.11 12.82
CA ASP A 81 -8.26 -11.53 12.80
C ASP A 81 -8.08 -10.51 13.95
N GLU A 82 -8.11 -10.97 15.20
CA GLU A 82 -7.70 -10.13 16.33
C GLU A 82 -6.18 -9.85 16.24
N PRO A 83 -5.76 -8.58 16.36
CA PRO A 83 -4.35 -8.21 16.30
C PRO A 83 -3.59 -8.86 17.46
N GLN A 84 -2.74 -9.84 17.16
CA GLN A 84 -1.85 -10.45 18.14
C GLN A 84 -0.65 -9.55 18.40
N ILE A 85 -0.08 -9.60 19.60
CA ILE A 85 1.14 -8.83 19.94
C ILE A 85 2.30 -9.81 19.99
N ASP A 86 3.36 -9.50 19.25
CA ASP A 86 4.63 -10.23 19.29
C ASP A 86 5.19 -10.20 20.73
N PRO A 87 5.33 -11.34 21.40
CA PRO A 87 5.76 -11.40 22.80
C PRO A 87 7.24 -10.97 22.99
N THR A 88 8.04 -10.97 21.92
CA THR A 88 9.47 -10.61 21.97
C THR A 88 9.72 -9.14 21.67
N THR A 89 8.95 -8.54 20.77
CA THR A 89 9.17 -7.15 20.31
C THR A 89 8.08 -6.17 20.75
N GLY A 90 6.95 -6.65 21.28
CA GLY A 90 5.79 -5.84 21.62
C GLY A 90 5.07 -5.24 20.40
N LYS A 91 5.46 -5.63 19.18
CA LYS A 91 4.85 -5.14 17.94
C LYS A 91 3.61 -5.93 17.60
N THR A 92 2.62 -5.28 17.00
CA THR A 92 1.42 -5.96 16.50
C THR A 92 1.79 -6.89 15.34
N MET A 93 1.47 -8.17 15.50
CA MET A 93 1.47 -9.17 14.45
C MET A 93 0.40 -8.82 13.43
N LEU A 94 0.69 -9.03 12.15
CA LEU A 94 -0.26 -8.71 11.10
C LEU A 94 -1.25 -9.87 10.98
N PRO A 95 -2.55 -9.57 10.88
CA PRO A 95 -3.55 -10.61 10.68
C PRO A 95 -3.42 -11.27 9.31
N LEU A 96 -3.90 -12.52 9.18
CA LEU A 96 -3.68 -13.34 7.98
C LEU A 96 -4.31 -12.70 6.74
N GLY A 97 -5.55 -12.20 6.87
CA GLY A 97 -6.26 -11.57 5.76
C GLY A 97 -5.54 -10.33 5.25
N GLN A 98 -4.93 -9.55 6.16
CA GLN A 98 -4.15 -8.38 5.79
C GLN A 98 -2.81 -8.77 5.14
N ALA A 99 -2.17 -9.84 5.60
CA ALA A 99 -0.94 -10.36 4.98
C ALA A 99 -1.19 -10.85 3.54
N ALA A 100 -2.29 -11.59 3.31
CA ALA A 100 -2.69 -12.05 1.99
C ALA A 100 -2.98 -10.87 1.04
N ARG A 101 -3.70 -9.84 1.53
CA ARG A 101 -3.96 -8.61 0.75
C ARG A 101 -2.68 -7.86 0.39
N ASN A 102 -1.73 -7.76 1.32
CA ASN A 102 -0.46 -7.10 1.07
C ASN A 102 0.32 -7.75 -0.10
N ASN A 103 0.26 -9.08 -0.24
CA ASN A 103 0.86 -9.79 -1.37
C ASN A 103 0.06 -9.58 -2.69
N CYS A 104 -1.21 -9.18 -2.61
CA CYS A 104 -2.09 -8.92 -3.75
C CYS A 104 -2.26 -7.43 -4.09
N VAL A 105 -1.38 -6.56 -3.57
CA VAL A 105 -1.51 -5.10 -3.67
C VAL A 105 -1.58 -4.60 -5.12
N GLU A 106 -0.98 -5.32 -6.07
CA GLU A 106 -1.03 -4.98 -7.49
C GLU A 106 -2.47 -5.04 -8.02
N TYR A 107 -3.23 -6.08 -7.68
CA TYR A 107 -4.63 -6.21 -8.10
C TYR A 107 -5.54 -5.21 -7.37
N GLU A 108 -5.24 -4.88 -6.11
CA GLU A 108 -5.92 -3.79 -5.40
C GLU A 108 -5.70 -2.45 -6.11
N ALA A 109 -4.46 -2.17 -6.52
CA ALA A 109 -4.12 -0.95 -7.25
C ALA A 109 -4.82 -0.89 -8.62
N LEU A 110 -4.87 -1.99 -9.38
CA LEU A 110 -5.60 -2.07 -10.65
C LEU A 110 -7.11 -1.86 -10.47
N MET A 111 -7.70 -2.49 -9.47
CA MET A 111 -9.12 -2.32 -9.14
C MET A 111 -9.44 -0.88 -8.71
N ALA A 112 -8.61 -0.29 -7.84
CA ALA A 112 -8.77 1.09 -7.40
C ALA A 112 -8.60 2.08 -8.56
N ASN A 113 -7.60 1.87 -9.41
CA ASN A 113 -7.36 2.69 -10.60
C ASN A 113 -8.55 2.62 -11.57
N CYS A 114 -9.06 1.43 -11.86
CA CYS A 114 -10.25 1.26 -12.69
C CYS A 114 -11.47 1.96 -12.09
N SER A 115 -11.69 1.82 -10.77
CA SER A 115 -12.86 2.37 -10.09
C SER A 115 -12.84 3.90 -9.99
N LEU A 116 -11.66 4.48 -9.74
CA LEU A 116 -11.49 5.91 -9.52
C LEU A 116 -11.20 6.67 -10.80
N LYS A 117 -10.28 6.17 -11.63
CA LYS A 117 -9.75 6.87 -12.81
C LYS A 117 -10.20 6.26 -14.15
N GLY A 118 -10.80 5.06 -14.13
CA GLY A 118 -11.27 4.40 -15.35
C GLY A 118 -12.38 5.17 -16.06
N THR A 119 -12.40 5.06 -17.38
CA THR A 119 -13.50 5.50 -18.23
C THR A 119 -14.78 4.71 -17.93
N TYR A 120 -15.93 5.23 -18.36
CA TYR A 120 -17.22 4.54 -18.17
C TYR A 120 -17.22 3.12 -18.74
N TRP A 121 -16.55 2.93 -19.89
CA TRP A 121 -16.44 1.61 -20.54
C TRP A 121 -15.58 0.63 -19.73
N GLU A 122 -14.46 1.09 -19.17
CA GLU A 122 -13.59 0.27 -18.31
C GLU A 122 -14.29 -0.09 -16.99
N LYS A 123 -15.08 0.83 -16.43
CA LYS A 123 -15.88 0.56 -15.23
C LYS A 123 -16.89 -0.58 -15.44
N LEU A 124 -17.52 -0.62 -16.61
CA LEU A 124 -18.45 -1.70 -16.95
C LEU A 124 -17.73 -3.03 -17.26
N ASN A 125 -16.64 -2.98 -18.02
CA ASN A 125 -16.05 -4.19 -18.61
C ASN A 125 -14.78 -4.72 -17.95
N LEU A 126 -14.01 -3.91 -17.21
CA LEU A 126 -12.71 -4.29 -16.68
C LEU A 126 -12.67 -4.33 -15.15
N CYS A 127 -13.35 -3.40 -14.46
CA CYS A 127 -13.29 -3.35 -12.99
C CYS A 127 -13.78 -4.64 -12.34
N HIS A 128 -14.79 -5.30 -12.92
CA HIS A 128 -15.28 -6.58 -12.44
C HIS A 128 -14.26 -7.72 -12.66
N VAL A 129 -13.43 -7.63 -13.70
CA VAL A 129 -12.34 -8.58 -13.97
C VAL A 129 -11.23 -8.40 -12.93
N TYR A 130 -10.77 -7.16 -12.71
CA TYR A 130 -9.76 -6.88 -11.67
C TYR A 130 -10.23 -7.30 -10.29
N ARG A 131 -11.51 -7.08 -9.97
CA ARG A 131 -12.09 -7.56 -8.72
C ARG A 131 -12.05 -9.09 -8.58
N LYS A 132 -12.37 -9.83 -9.66
CA LYS A 132 -12.25 -11.31 -9.65
C LYS A 132 -10.81 -11.76 -9.45
N GLN A 133 -9.86 -11.10 -10.11
CA GLN A 133 -8.43 -11.42 -9.98
C GLN A 133 -7.92 -11.13 -8.57
N LEU A 134 -8.32 -10.00 -7.97
CA LEU A 134 -8.01 -9.68 -6.59
C LEU A 134 -8.53 -10.75 -5.62
N MET A 135 -9.80 -11.13 -5.73
CA MET A 135 -10.38 -12.17 -4.86
C MET A 135 -9.63 -13.50 -4.99
N LYS A 136 -9.30 -13.91 -6.22
CA LYS A 136 -8.57 -15.16 -6.48
C LYS A 136 -7.14 -15.10 -5.96
N CYS A 137 -6.46 -13.96 -6.11
CA CYS A 137 -5.14 -13.75 -5.53
C CYS A 137 -5.20 -13.90 -4.01
N VAL A 138 -6.13 -13.20 -3.34
CA VAL A 138 -6.24 -13.23 -1.88
C VAL A 138 -6.56 -14.65 -1.39
N GLU A 139 -7.46 -15.38 -2.04
CA GLU A 139 -7.76 -16.78 -1.70
C GLU A 139 -6.50 -17.66 -1.78
N LEU A 140 -5.75 -17.58 -2.89
CA LEU A 140 -4.52 -18.35 -3.07
C LEU A 140 -3.45 -17.99 -2.02
N GLN A 141 -3.28 -16.69 -1.75
CA GLN A 141 -2.32 -16.20 -0.77
C GLN A 141 -2.71 -16.63 0.65
N THR A 142 -3.99 -16.55 1.02
CA THR A 142 -4.50 -17.01 2.33
C THR A 142 -4.24 -18.50 2.54
N ASP A 143 -4.54 -19.34 1.54
CA ASP A 143 -4.27 -20.78 1.58
C ASP A 143 -2.76 -21.04 1.75
N ALA A 144 -1.93 -20.41 0.92
CA ALA A 144 -0.48 -20.63 0.92
C ALA A 144 0.20 -20.16 2.22
N LEU A 145 -0.19 -19.00 2.73
CA LEU A 145 0.30 -18.49 4.02
C LEU A 145 -0.11 -19.44 5.16
N THR A 146 -1.32 -19.99 5.12
CA THR A 146 -1.79 -20.96 6.10
C THR A 146 -0.96 -22.26 6.03
N ASP A 147 -0.72 -22.78 4.84
CA ASP A 147 0.02 -24.03 4.61
C ASP A 147 1.50 -23.94 4.99
N LEU A 148 2.13 -22.77 4.77
CA LEU A 148 3.51 -22.51 5.21
C LEU A 148 3.61 -22.11 6.69
N GLY A 149 2.47 -22.00 7.39
CA GLY A 149 2.43 -21.86 8.85
C GLY A 149 2.48 -20.41 9.35
N TYR A 150 1.96 -19.44 8.59
CA TYR A 150 1.89 -18.03 9.00
C TYR A 150 1.24 -17.84 10.39
N ASN A 151 0.13 -18.56 10.65
CA ASN A 151 -0.57 -18.53 11.94
C ASN A 151 0.16 -19.24 13.08
N ARG A 152 1.20 -20.02 12.76
CA ARG A 152 2.03 -20.75 13.74
C ARG A 152 3.33 -20.01 14.06
N ALA A 153 3.62 -18.92 13.36
CA ALA A 153 4.78 -18.08 13.64
C ALA A 153 4.68 -17.47 15.04
N LEU A 154 5.78 -17.51 15.79
CA LEU A 154 5.87 -17.01 17.16
C LEU A 154 6.32 -15.56 17.22
N THR A 155 6.97 -15.07 16.17
CA THR A 155 7.49 -13.70 16.08
C THR A 155 7.00 -13.00 14.82
N ARG A 156 6.99 -11.66 14.86
CA ARG A 156 6.66 -10.85 13.69
C ARG A 156 7.66 -11.08 12.54
N LYS A 157 8.91 -11.39 12.86
CA LYS A 157 9.94 -11.68 11.88
C LYS A 157 9.62 -12.97 11.11
N GLU A 158 9.26 -14.04 11.81
CA GLU A 158 8.86 -15.30 11.17
C GLU A 158 7.63 -15.12 10.27
N GLN A 159 6.65 -14.32 10.69
CA GLN A 159 5.52 -13.97 9.83
C GLN A 159 5.96 -13.28 8.53
N ILE A 160 6.88 -12.31 8.62
CA ILE A 160 7.41 -11.62 7.44
C ILE A 160 8.20 -12.59 6.55
N ASP A 161 8.99 -13.48 7.13
CA ASP A 161 9.76 -14.47 6.38
C ASP A 161 8.83 -15.42 5.61
N VAL A 162 7.75 -15.91 6.24
CA VAL A 162 6.71 -16.72 5.57
C VAL A 162 5.99 -15.90 4.50
N GLN A 163 5.64 -14.64 4.80
CA GLN A 163 4.95 -13.78 3.84
C GLN A 163 5.77 -13.56 2.56
N ASN A 164 7.05 -13.23 2.71
CA ASN A 164 7.97 -13.03 1.60
C ASN A 164 8.20 -14.34 0.84
N GLN A 165 8.30 -15.48 1.53
CA GLN A 165 8.46 -16.77 0.88
C GLN A 165 7.26 -17.12 -0.02
N VAL A 166 6.04 -16.83 0.42
CA VAL A 166 4.85 -17.01 -0.42
C VAL A 166 4.87 -16.04 -1.61
N ASP A 167 5.26 -14.78 -1.40
CA ASP A 167 5.36 -13.77 -2.47
C ASP A 167 6.41 -14.15 -3.55
N ASP A 168 7.55 -14.70 -3.14
CA ASP A 168 8.59 -15.23 -4.04
C ASP A 168 8.07 -16.42 -4.87
N ILE A 169 7.30 -17.33 -4.25
CA ILE A 169 6.67 -18.44 -4.98
C ILE A 169 5.61 -17.91 -5.95
N TYR A 170 4.84 -16.91 -5.53
CA TYR A 170 3.79 -16.33 -6.35
C TYR A 170 4.38 -15.64 -7.58
N SER A 171 5.35 -14.74 -7.39
CA SER A 171 6.02 -14.01 -8.47
C SER A 171 6.76 -14.92 -9.45
N SER A 172 7.24 -16.09 -9.02
CA SER A 172 7.89 -17.07 -9.90
C SER A 172 6.93 -17.97 -10.68
N THR A 173 5.68 -18.13 -10.22
CA THR A 173 4.69 -19.07 -10.81
C THR A 173 3.53 -18.39 -11.52
N VAL A 174 3.20 -17.16 -11.12
CA VAL A 174 2.09 -16.37 -11.65
C VAL A 174 2.66 -15.29 -12.59
N PRO A 175 2.47 -15.41 -13.90
CA PRO A 175 2.91 -14.40 -14.86
C PRO A 175 2.05 -13.13 -14.77
N ASP A 176 2.57 -12.01 -15.28
CA ASP A 176 1.84 -10.74 -15.44
C ASP A 176 0.61 -10.95 -16.34
N GLY A 177 -0.56 -11.23 -15.74
CA GLY A 177 -1.76 -11.62 -16.47
C GLY A 177 -2.86 -12.18 -15.57
N PRO A 178 -3.98 -12.65 -16.17
CA PRO A 178 -5.08 -13.22 -15.40
C PRO A 178 -4.68 -14.55 -14.76
N ILE A 179 -5.05 -14.73 -13.50
CA ILE A 179 -4.86 -15.97 -12.74
C ILE A 179 -5.84 -17.03 -13.28
N THR A 180 -5.36 -17.89 -14.17
CA THR A 180 -6.12 -19.07 -14.65
C THR A 180 -6.07 -20.19 -13.61
N ASP A 181 -6.90 -21.21 -13.78
CA ASP A 181 -6.90 -22.37 -12.85
C ASP A 181 -5.60 -23.17 -12.96
N GLU A 182 -5.03 -23.29 -14.17
CA GLU A 182 -3.72 -23.92 -14.38
C GLU A 182 -2.59 -23.21 -13.64
N ILE A 183 -2.62 -21.86 -13.60
CA ILE A 183 -1.63 -21.07 -12.86
C ILE A 183 -1.83 -21.26 -11.35
N ALA A 184 -3.08 -21.27 -10.89
CA ALA A 184 -3.40 -21.53 -9.50
C ALA A 184 -2.92 -22.92 -9.04
N ASP A 185 -3.10 -23.95 -9.86
CA ASP A 185 -2.63 -25.32 -9.56
C ASP A 185 -1.11 -25.40 -9.51
N LYS A 186 -0.41 -24.70 -10.42
CA LYS A 186 1.06 -24.59 -10.40
C LYS A 186 1.55 -23.91 -9.13
N PHE A 187 0.92 -22.80 -8.74
CA PHE A 187 1.26 -22.10 -7.50
C PHE A 187 1.06 -23.01 -6.28
N LYS A 188 -0.10 -23.67 -6.16
CA LYS A 188 -0.38 -24.63 -5.06
C LYS A 188 0.63 -25.77 -5.03
N ALA A 189 1.00 -26.32 -6.18
CA ALA A 189 2.02 -27.37 -6.26
C ALA A 189 3.39 -26.88 -5.78
N SER A 190 3.80 -25.66 -6.14
CA SER A 190 5.06 -25.06 -5.67
C SER A 190 5.06 -24.79 -4.17
N VAL A 191 3.93 -24.33 -3.61
CA VAL A 191 3.78 -24.14 -2.16
C VAL A 191 3.90 -25.46 -1.42
N GLU A 192 3.27 -26.54 -1.91
CA GLU A 192 3.37 -27.86 -1.27
C GLU A 192 4.80 -28.42 -1.33
N GLN A 193 5.52 -28.21 -2.43
CA GLN A 193 6.93 -28.58 -2.52
C GLN A 193 7.78 -27.87 -1.46
N GLU A 194 7.55 -26.58 -1.26
CA GLU A 194 8.27 -25.80 -0.26
C GLU A 194 7.88 -26.21 1.17
N ARG A 195 6.60 -26.52 1.42
CA ARG A 195 6.13 -27.09 2.70
C ARG A 195 6.83 -28.41 3.02
N ILE A 196 6.95 -29.31 2.04
CA ILE A 196 7.66 -30.60 2.20
C ILE A 196 9.16 -30.37 2.46
N LYS A 197 9.78 -29.40 1.80
CA LYS A 197 11.19 -29.05 2.02
C LYS A 197 11.43 -28.49 3.42
N ASN A 198 10.55 -27.60 3.89
CA ASN A 198 10.61 -27.03 5.24
C ASN A 198 10.44 -28.12 6.30
N SER A 199 9.48 -29.05 6.12
CA SER A 199 9.29 -30.16 7.06
C SER A 199 10.51 -31.09 7.11
N LYS A 200 11.15 -31.39 5.97
CA LYS A 200 12.38 -32.21 5.92
C LYS A 200 13.59 -31.58 6.61
N MET A 201 13.68 -30.24 6.66
CA MET A 201 14.76 -29.57 7.40
C MET A 201 14.61 -29.72 8.92
N ILE A 202 13.39 -29.83 9.44
CA ILE A 202 13.14 -30.01 10.88
C ILE A 202 13.56 -31.41 11.36
N TYR A 203 13.50 -32.43 10.49
CA TYR A 203 13.86 -33.82 10.82
C TYR A 203 15.30 -34.23 10.48
N ARG A 204 16.15 -33.30 10.02
CA ARG A 204 17.59 -33.52 9.84
C ARG A 204 18.35 -32.90 11.03
N VAL A 205 18.25 -33.54 12.19
CA VAL A 205 19.10 -33.30 13.36
C VAL A 205 19.76 -34.62 13.74
#